data_AF-A0A077PTH1-F1
#
_entry.id   AF-A0A077PTH1-F1
#
_cell.length_a   1.000
_cell.length_b   1.000
_cell.length_c   1.000
_cell.angle_alpha   90.00
_cell.angle_beta   90.00
_cell.angle_gamma   90.00
#
_symmetry.space_group_name_H-M   'P 1'
#
loop_
_entity.id
_entity.type
_entity.pdbx_description
1 polymer ?
#
loop_
_entity_poly.entity_id
_entity_poly.type
_entity_poly.pdbx_seq_one_letter_code
_entity_poly.pdbx_strand_id
1 'polypeptide(L)' 'MIADGLWVPYVRRKPRIYQPRNRRDCFGELIQIDGSPHDWFEGRAPKCCLLVFIDDATGRQLKAVFSAVPVMFQPA' A
#
# COMPACT_ATOMS: atom_id res chain seq x y z
N MET A 1 -12.68 -43.71 1.40
CA MET A 1 -12.59 -42.41 0.70
C MET A 1 -11.19 -42.09 0.18
N ILE A 2 -10.15 -41.97 1.02
CA ILE A 2 -8.75 -41.76 0.54
C ILE A 2 -8.16 -43.07 0.00
N ALA A 3 -8.37 -44.19 0.70
CA ALA A 3 -7.88 -45.52 0.28
C ALA A 3 -8.58 -46.06 -0.98
N ASP A 4 -9.81 -45.62 -1.27
CA ASP A 4 -10.60 -46.07 -2.42
C ASP A 4 -10.34 -45.24 -3.70
N GLY A 5 -9.37 -44.32 -3.68
CA GLY A 5 -9.00 -43.49 -4.84
C GLY A 5 -10.03 -42.44 -5.28
N LEU A 6 -11.11 -42.26 -4.51
CA LEU A 6 -12.23 -41.36 -4.85
C LEU A 6 -11.97 -39.89 -4.49
N TRP A 7 -10.90 -39.60 -3.78
CA TRP A 7 -10.54 -38.24 -3.38
C TRP A 7 -9.43 -37.67 -4.28
N VAL A 8 -9.79 -36.72 -5.14
CA VAL A 8 -8.81 -35.95 -5.93
C VAL A 8 -8.32 -34.77 -5.08
N PRO A 9 -7.02 -34.68 -4.77
CA PRO A 9 -6.49 -33.55 -4.02
C PRO A 9 -6.71 -32.24 -4.79
N TYR A 10 -7.25 -31.23 -4.11
CA TYR A 10 -7.33 -29.89 -4.68
C TYR A 10 -5.93 -29.34 -4.93
N VAL A 11 -5.54 -29.22 -6.21
CA VAL A 11 -4.28 -28.61 -6.60
C VAL A 11 -4.41 -27.09 -6.43
N ARG A 12 -3.72 -26.54 -5.42
CA ARG A 12 -3.60 -25.08 -5.27
C ARG A 12 -2.97 -24.50 -6.53
N ARG A 13 -3.62 -23.50 -7.14
CA ARG A 13 -3.03 -22.73 -8.23
C ARG A 13 -1.68 -22.16 -7.77
N LYS A 14 -0.67 -22.24 -8.63
CA LYS A 14 0.62 -21.60 -8.37
C LYS A 14 0.38 -20.11 -8.07
N PRO A 15 1.04 -19.53 -7.06
CA PRO A 15 0.89 -18.12 -6.76
C PRO A 15 1.28 -17.29 -7.97
N ARG A 16 0.47 -16.27 -8.28
CA ARG A 16 0.74 -15.37 -9.38
C ARG A 16 1.93 -14.50 -8.99
N ILE A 17 3.00 -14.51 -9.79
CA ILE A 17 4.16 -13.65 -9.57
C ILE A 17 3.74 -12.23 -9.99
N TYR A 18 3.65 -11.32 -9.02
CA TYR A 18 3.41 -9.91 -9.28
C TYR A 18 4.71 -9.26 -9.71
N GLN A 19 4.81 -8.88 -10.97
CA GLN A 19 5.95 -8.11 -11.46
C GLN A 19 5.83 -6.66 -10.97
N PRO A 20 6.90 -6.10 -10.37
CA PRO A 20 6.94 -4.67 -10.11
C PRO A 20 6.72 -3.89 -11.41
N ARG A 21 5.95 -2.80 -11.33
CA ARG A 21 5.82 -1.86 -12.45
C ARG A 21 7.15 -1.14 -12.64
N ASN A 22 7.56 -0.92 -13.90
CA ASN A 22 8.69 -0.04 -14.20
C ASN A 22 8.40 1.39 -13.77
N ARG A 23 9.42 2.08 -13.26
CA ARG A 23 9.36 3.51 -12.96
C ARG A 23 9.17 4.32 -14.26
N ARG A 24 8.62 5.52 -14.14
CA ARG A 24 8.61 6.53 -15.20
C ARG A 24 10.01 7.00 -15.54
N ASP A 25 10.17 7.57 -16.73
CA ASP A 25 11.48 7.94 -17.26
C ASP A 25 11.87 9.35 -16.82
N CYS A 26 10.90 10.26 -16.68
CA CYS A 26 11.14 11.66 -16.37
C CYS A 26 10.45 12.11 -15.07
N PHE A 27 11.09 13.10 -14.44
CA PHE A 27 10.54 13.79 -13.27
C PHE A 27 9.19 14.42 -13.59
N GLY A 28 8.22 14.25 -12.68
CA GLY A 28 6.89 14.84 -12.78
C GLY A 28 5.89 14.04 -13.63
N GLU A 29 6.31 12.98 -14.31
CA GLU A 29 5.40 12.13 -15.11
C GLU A 29 4.43 11.33 -14.24
N LEU A 30 4.87 10.93 -13.05
CA LEU A 30 4.03 10.28 -12.06
C LEU A 30 4.49 10.63 -10.66
N ILE A 31 3.55 11.12 -9.85
CA ILE A 31 3.74 11.33 -8.42
C ILE A 31 2.91 10.27 -7.69
N GLN A 32 3.59 9.41 -6.95
CA GLN A 32 2.97 8.45 -6.05
C GLN A 32 2.60 9.17 -4.76
N ILE A 33 1.34 9.05 -4.36
CA ILE A 33 0.84 9.56 -3.08
C ILE A 33 0.58 8.35 -2.19
N ASP A 34 1.25 8.30 -1.05
CA ASP A 34 1.03 7.27 -0.04
C ASP A 34 0.57 7.89 1.28
N GLY A 35 -0.22 7.13 2.02
CA GLY A 35 -0.83 7.55 3.28
C GLY A 35 -0.38 6.69 4.45
N SER A 36 0.13 7.35 5.50
CA SER A 36 0.63 6.71 6.70
C SER A 36 -0.19 7.17 7.93
N PRO A 37 -1.32 6.50 8.24
CA PRO A 37 -2.19 6.85 9.36
C PRO A 37 -1.61 6.37 10.70
N HIS A 38 -1.15 7.30 11.53
CA HIS A 38 -0.57 7.00 12.85
C HIS A 38 -0.89 8.09 13.87
N ASP A 39 -0.59 7.81 15.14
CA ASP A 39 -0.57 8.81 16.20
C ASP A 39 0.76 9.59 16.19
N TRP A 40 1.00 10.32 15.10
CA TRP A 40 2.25 11.05 14.86
C TRP A 40 2.62 12.05 15.95
N PHE A 41 1.63 12.52 16.70
CA PHE A 41 1.80 13.50 17.76
C PHE A 41 1.73 12.89 19.16
N GLU A 42 1.65 11.57 19.27
CA GLU A 42 1.68 10.83 20.55
C GLU A 42 0.63 11.37 21.54
N GLY A 43 -0.61 11.56 21.07
CA GLY A 43 -1.71 12.08 21.87
C GLY A 43 -1.74 13.60 22.10
N ARG A 44 -0.76 14.36 21.59
CA ARG A 44 -0.74 15.84 21.69
C ARG A 44 -1.66 16.54 20.68
N ALA A 45 -2.15 15.79 19.70
CA ALA A 45 -3.12 16.26 18.71
C ALA A 45 -3.98 15.07 18.24
N PRO A 46 -5.12 15.31 17.57
CA PRO A 46 -5.88 14.23 16.95
C PRO A 46 -5.01 13.39 16.01
N LYS A 47 -5.27 12.08 15.97
CA LYS A 47 -4.61 11.18 15.01
C LYS A 47 -4.78 11.72 13.58
N CYS A 48 -3.70 11.65 12.82
CA CYS A 48 -3.64 12.19 11.46
C CYS A 48 -2.98 11.19 10.51
N CYS A 49 -3.17 11.41 9.22
CA CYS A 49 -2.48 10.66 8.16
C CYS A 49 -1.37 11.55 7.59
N LEU A 50 -0.14 11.05 7.57
CA LEU A 50 0.94 11.68 6.82
C LEU A 50 0.80 11.29 5.36
N LEU A 51 0.51 12.26 4.50
CA LEU A 51 0.48 12.09 3.05
C LEU A 51 1.84 12.45 2.48
N VAL A 52 2.49 11.50 1.82
CA VAL A 52 3.80 11.68 1.20
C VAL A 52 3.67 11.65 -0.31
N PHE A 53 4.28 12.61 -0.98
CA PHE A 53 4.33 12.74 -2.43
C PHE A 53 5.74 12.38 -2.90
N ILE A 54 5.85 11.32 -3.71
CA ILE A 54 7.12 10.79 -4.20
C ILE A 54 7.08 10.77 -5.71
N ASP A 55 8.06 11.40 -6.35
CA ASP A 55 8.25 11.28 -7.78
C ASP A 55 8.69 9.86 -8.14
N ASP A 56 7.97 9.20 -9.05
CA ASP A 56 8.20 7.78 -9.39
C ASP A 56 9.54 7.57 -10.11
N ALA A 57 9.94 8.50 -10.98
CA ALA A 57 11.16 8.37 -11.78
C ALA A 57 12.41 8.48 -10.90
N THR A 58 12.46 9.49 -10.04
CA THR A 58 13.63 9.83 -9.22
C THR A 58 13.60 9.25 -7.81
N GLY A 59 12.42 8.88 -7.30
CA GLY A 59 12.21 8.55 -5.89
C GLY A 59 12.27 9.76 -4.95
N ARG A 60 12.31 10.98 -5.48
CA ARG A 60 12.42 12.20 -4.68
C ARG A 60 11.12 12.47 -3.93
N GLN A 61 11.22 12.69 -2.62
CA GLN A 61 10.11 13.23 -1.83
C GLN A 61 9.89 14.70 -2.23
N LEU A 62 8.71 14.98 -2.78
CA LEU A 62 8.33 16.31 -3.25
C LEU A 62 7.63 17.11 -2.15
N LYS A 63 6.81 16.44 -1.35
CA LYS A 63 5.99 17.07 -0.32
C LYS A 63 5.59 16.05 0.74
N ALA A 64 5.37 16.55 1.95
CA ALA A 64 4.74 15.83 3.04
C ALA A 64 3.72 16.74 3.71
N VAL A 65 2.50 16.24 3.96
CA VAL A 65 1.43 17.02 4.59
C VAL A 65 0.70 16.14 5.60
N PHE A 66 0.40 16.68 6.78
CA PHE A 66 -0.53 16.05 7.71
C PHE A 66 -1.96 16.38 7.32
N SER A 67 -2.77 15.35 7.11
CA SER A 67 -4.20 15.45 6.85
C SER A 67 -4.98 14.78 7.98
N ALA A 68 -6.21 15.20 8.22
CA ALA A 68 -7.13 14.42 9.03
C ALA A 68 -7.24 13.00 8.46
N VAL A 69 -7.31 11.98 9.33
CA VAL A 69 -7.48 10.59 8.91
C VAL A 69 -8.87 10.45 8.27
N PRO A 70 -8.99 10.02 6.99
CA PRO A 70 -10.28 9.76 6.37
C PRO A 70 -11.04 8.69 7.15
N VAL A 71 -12.36 8.79 7.20
CA VAL A 71 -13.25 7.88 7.96
C VAL A 71 -13.02 6.40 7.59
N MET A 72 -12.60 6.11 6.35
CA MET A 72 -12.25 4.75 5.90
C MET A 72 -11.09 4.09 6.64
N PHE A 73 -10.24 4.85 7.34
CA PHE A 73 -9.11 4.35 8.11
C PHE A 73 -9.35 4.39 9.63
N GLN A 74 -10.55 4.76 10.07
CA GLN A 74 -10.92 4.66 11.48
C GLN A 74 -11.30 3.21 11.78
N PRO A 75 -10.74 2.58 12.84
CA PRO A 75 -11.22 1.29 13.29
C PRO A 75 -12.68 1.42 13.73
N ALA A 76 -13.48 0.39 13.46
CA ALA A 76 -14.87 0.27 13.92
C ALA A 76 -14.96 0.29 15.46
#